data_AF-A0A931URR2-F1
#
_entry.id   AF-A0A931URR2-F1
#
_cell.length_a   1.000
_cell.length_b   1.000
_cell.length_c   1.000
_cell.angle_alpha   90.00
_cell.angle_beta   90.00
_cell.angle_gamma   90.00
#
_symmetry.space_group_name_H-M   'P 1'
#
loop_
_entity.id
_entity.type
_entity.pdbx_description
1 polymer ?
#
loop_
_entity_poly.entity_id
_entity_poly.type
_entity_poly.pdbx_seq_one_letter_code
_entity_poly.pdbx_strand_id
1 'polypeptide(L)'
;MNVRCPWCRAETAWEGNPWRPFCSERCRLLDLGAWASGRYAIPGPPVEEEQCAEAQTELGMPASRREPPGAVPTQGPGPLRGSERPPRRKPGAGETEDTP
;
A
#
# COMPACT_ATOMS: atom_id res chain seq x y z
N MET A 1 -28.24 11.37 5.99
CA MET A 1 -26.93 12.09 5.94
C MET A 1 -25.95 11.24 5.13
N ASN A 2 -25.16 11.84 4.24
CA ASN A 2 -24.13 11.14 3.46
C ASN A 2 -22.73 11.58 3.90
N VAL A 3 -21.76 10.67 3.82
CA VAL A 3 -20.36 10.92 4.17
C VAL A 3 -19.43 10.43 3.06
N ARG A 4 -18.24 11.01 2.99
CA ARG A 4 -17.18 10.58 2.07
C ARG A 4 -16.36 9.46 2.71
N CYS A 5 -16.17 8.36 2.00
CA CYS A 5 -15.28 7.28 2.40
C CYS A 5 -13.83 7.82 2.49
N PRO A 6 -13.13 7.66 3.62
CA PRO A 6 -11.78 8.21 3.78
C PRO A 6 -10.74 7.51 2.90
N TRP A 7 -10.97 6.25 2.54
CA TRP A 7 -10.05 5.48 1.69
C TRP A 7 -10.15 5.84 0.20
N CYS A 8 -11.36 5.81 -0.37
CA CYS A 8 -11.57 5.95 -1.82
C CYS A 8 -12.34 7.21 -2.23
N ARG A 9 -12.81 8.03 -1.28
CA ARG A 9 -13.58 9.28 -1.48
C ARG A 9 -14.96 9.11 -2.12
N ALA A 10 -15.45 7.88 -2.28
CA ALA A 10 -16.83 7.62 -2.68
C ALA A 10 -17.83 8.16 -1.63
N GLU A 11 -18.97 8.69 -2.08
CA GLU A 11 -20.08 9.03 -1.20
C GLU A 11 -20.82 7.77 -0.74
N THR A 12 -21.19 7.72 0.53
CA THR A 12 -21.99 6.64 1.09
C THR A 12 -23.02 7.18 2.08
N ALA A 13 -24.17 6.52 2.15
CA ALA A 13 -25.17 6.82 3.15
C ALA A 13 -24.61 6.55 4.55
N TRP A 14 -24.91 7.43 5.49
CA TRP A 14 -24.68 7.16 6.90
C TRP A 14 -25.63 6.03 7.31
N GLU A 15 -26.93 6.28 7.40
CA GLU A 15 -27.92 5.28 7.80
C GLU A 15 -27.95 4.05 6.87
N GLY A 16 -28.18 2.87 7.45
CA GLY A 16 -28.24 1.61 6.71
C GLY A 16 -26.90 1.03 6.23
N ASN A 17 -25.78 1.78 6.32
CA ASN A 17 -24.46 1.26 5.93
C ASN A 17 -23.75 0.57 7.12
N PRO A 18 -23.45 -0.74 7.10
CA PRO A 18 -22.75 -1.42 8.20
C PRO A 18 -21.24 -1.12 8.24
N TRP A 19 -20.69 -0.57 7.17
CA TRP A 19 -19.25 -0.32 7.01
C TRP A 19 -18.83 1.13 7.24
N ARG A 20 -19.72 1.97 7.77
CA ARG A 20 -19.44 3.37 8.10
C ARG A 20 -18.12 3.52 8.89
N PRO A 21 -17.30 4.56 8.62
CA PRO A 21 -17.50 5.63 7.63
C PRO A 21 -17.10 5.23 6.19
N PHE A 22 -16.76 3.96 5.95
CA PHE A 22 -16.33 3.46 4.65
C PHE A 22 -17.51 3.08 3.76
N CYS A 23 -17.29 3.10 2.44
CA CYS A 23 -18.33 2.70 1.48
C CYS A 23 -18.50 1.17 1.36
N SER A 24 -17.54 0.37 1.84
CA SER A 24 -17.57 -1.09 1.76
C SER A 24 -16.58 -1.75 2.74
N GLU A 25 -16.77 -3.03 3.00
CA GLU A 25 -15.86 -3.86 3.79
C GLU A 25 -14.42 -3.81 3.27
N ARG A 26 -14.25 -3.86 1.94
CA ARG A 26 -12.94 -3.75 1.28
C ARG A 26 -12.19 -2.48 1.70
N CYS A 27 -12.86 -1.34 1.72
CA CYS A 27 -12.23 -0.08 2.11
C CYS A 27 -11.85 -0.08 3.60
N ARG A 28 -12.68 -0.68 4.47
CA ARG A 28 -12.36 -0.85 5.90
C ARG A 28 -11.10 -1.69 6.09
N LEU A 29 -10.98 -2.81 5.38
CA LEU A 29 -9.83 -3.71 5.49
C LEU A 29 -8.54 -3.11 4.93
N LEU A 30 -8.63 -2.36 3.83
CA LEU A 30 -7.47 -1.67 3.26
C LEU A 30 -6.93 -0.60 4.20
N ASP A 31 -7.81 0.18 4.84
CA ASP A 31 -7.41 1.18 5.83
C ASP A 31 -6.73 0.52 7.04
N LEU A 32 -7.32 -0.56 7.56
CA LEU A 32 -6.72 -1.36 8.63
C LEU A 32 -5.33 -1.89 8.23
N GLY A 33 -5.18 -2.36 6.99
CA GLY A 33 -3.88 -2.80 6.46
C GLY A 33 -2.85 -1.67 6.36
N ALA A 34 -3.27 -0.45 6.03
CA ALA A 34 -2.39 0.72 6.01
C ALA A 34 -1.88 1.08 7.42
N TRP A 35 -2.74 0.99 8.44
CA TRP A 35 -2.33 1.11 9.85
C TRP A 35 -1.34 0.02 10.25
N ALA A 36 -1.68 -1.24 10.01
CA ALA A 36 -0.82 -2.37 10.39
C ALA A 36 0.55 -2.35 9.70
N SER A 37 0.63 -1.79 8.49
CA SER A 37 1.89 -1.63 7.75
C SER A 37 2.66 -0.35 8.11
N GLY A 38 2.17 0.46 9.04
CA GLY A 38 2.83 1.72 9.45
C GLY A 38 2.84 2.79 8.37
N ARG A 39 1.95 2.71 7.36
CA ARG A 39 1.85 3.74 6.31
C ARG A 39 1.30 5.06 6.84
N TYR A 40 0.49 5.00 7.88
CA TYR A 40 0.06 6.18 8.61
C TYR A 40 1.06 6.43 9.74
N ALA A 41 1.82 7.52 9.61
CA ALA A 41 2.78 7.97 10.59
C ALA A 41 2.60 9.47 10.81
N ILE A 42 2.69 9.90 12.06
CA ILE A 42 2.73 11.30 12.42
C ILE A 42 4.23 11.65 12.55
N PRO A 43 4.76 12.58 11.74
CA PRO A 43 6.14 12.99 11.88
C PRO A 43 6.36 13.61 13.26
N GLY A 44 7.32 13.06 14.00
CA GLY A 44 7.77 13.58 15.29
C GLY A 44 9.17 14.20 15.19
N PRO A 45 9.63 14.88 16.24
CA PRO A 45 11.05 15.23 16.36
C PRO A 45 11.91 13.95 16.33
N PRO A 46 13.18 14.05 15.94
CA PRO A 46 14.10 12.91 16.02
C PRO A 46 14.10 12.37 17.46
N VAL A 47 13.94 11.05 17.58
CA VAL A 47 14.08 10.37 18.86
C VAL A 47 15.57 10.10 19.10
N GLU A 48 16.11 10.63 20.19
CA GLU A 48 17.46 10.27 20.65
C GLU A 48 17.44 8.78 21.05
N GLU A 49 18.37 7.99 20.51
CA GLU A 49 18.33 6.51 20.51
C GLU A 49 18.34 5.88 21.92
N GLU A 50 18.74 6.63 22.94
CA GLU A 50 18.86 6.19 24.33
C GLU A 50 17.50 5.85 24.97
N GLN A 51 16.44 6.57 24.57
CA GLN A 51 15.11 6.51 25.20
C GLN A 51 14.31 5.22 24.89
N CYS A 52 14.66 4.51 23.81
CA CYS A 52 14.02 3.23 23.45
C CYS A 52 14.70 2.02 24.12
N ALA A 53 15.97 2.14 24.53
CA ALA A 53 16.75 1.04 25.11
C ALA A 53 16.46 0.82 26.60
N GLU A 54 16.15 1.90 27.32
CA GLU A 54 15.79 1.88 28.74
C GLU A 54 14.45 1.16 28.98
N ALA A 55 13.44 1.38 28.14
CA ALA A 55 12.15 0.67 28.23
C ALA A 55 12.24 -0.86 28.04
N GLN A 56 13.26 -1.33 27.31
CA GLN A 56 13.48 -2.76 27.03
C GLN A 56 14.21 -3.48 28.16
N THR A 57 14.96 -2.75 28.98
CA THR A 57 15.78 -3.29 30.07
C THR A 57 14.93 -3.56 31.32
N GLU A 58 13.94 -2.69 31.58
CA GLU A 58 13.02 -2.80 32.72
C GLU A 58 12.09 -4.04 32.65
N LEU A 59 11.86 -4.60 31.45
CA LEU A 59 11.06 -5.83 31.25
C LEU A 59 11.90 -7.13 31.31
N GLY A 60 13.20 -7.04 31.61
CA GLY A 60 14.03 -8.22 31.91
C GLY A 60 14.23 -9.20 30.74
N MET A 61 14.17 -8.74 29.48
CA MET A 61 14.50 -9.59 28.32
C MET A 61 15.99 -9.47 27.99
N PRO A 62 16.82 -10.54 28.10
CA PRO A 62 18.23 -10.44 27.79
C PRO A 62 18.46 -10.23 26.29
N ALA A 63 19.42 -9.38 25.94
CA ALA A 63 19.85 -9.07 24.58
C ALA A 63 20.56 -10.23 23.85
N SER A 64 20.13 -11.47 24.08
CA SER A 64 20.79 -12.69 23.59
C SER A 64 20.01 -13.39 22.47
N ARG A 65 19.47 -12.61 21.52
CA ARG A 65 19.26 -13.12 20.16
C ARG A 65 19.47 -12.00 19.14
N ARG A 66 20.70 -11.49 19.08
CA ARG A 66 21.20 -10.85 17.86
C ARG A 66 21.65 -11.93 16.89
N GLU A 67 20.69 -12.65 16.30
CA GLU A 67 20.89 -13.22 14.97
C GLU A 67 20.02 -12.38 14.03
N PRO A 68 20.58 -11.71 13.01
CA PRO A 68 19.78 -10.97 12.05
C PRO A 68 18.92 -11.98 11.28
N PRO A 69 17.58 -11.88 11.27
CA PRO A 69 16.76 -12.75 10.43
C PRO A 69 17.00 -12.36 8.96
N GLY A 70 17.82 -13.17 8.27
CA GLY A 70 17.84 -13.24 6.81
C GLY A 70 18.30 -11.96 6.11
N ALA A 71 19.62 -11.74 6.06
CA ALA A 71 20.19 -11.09 4.89
C ALA A 71 19.91 -11.99 3.68
N VAL A 72 18.81 -11.70 2.97
CA VAL A 72 18.52 -12.34 1.68
C VAL A 72 19.65 -11.90 0.74
N PRO A 73 20.41 -12.83 0.13
CA PRO A 73 21.43 -12.45 -0.84
C PRO A 73 20.74 -11.67 -1.96
N THR A 74 21.14 -10.42 -2.15
CA THR A 74 20.65 -9.58 -3.24
C THR A 74 21.18 -10.19 -4.54
N GLN A 75 20.42 -11.10 -5.13
CA GLN A 75 20.60 -11.44 -6.54
C GLN A 75 20.23 -10.19 -7.32
N GLY A 76 21.25 -9.49 -7.83
CA GLY A 76 21.04 -8.38 -8.75
C GLY A 76 20.16 -8.83 -9.92
N PRO A 77 19.38 -7.91 -10.52
CA PRO A 77 18.57 -8.27 -11.67
C PRO A 77 19.48 -8.80 -12.79
N GLY A 78 19.37 -10.09 -13.09
CA GLY A 78 20.01 -10.68 -14.26
C GLY A 78 19.56 -9.95 -15.52
N PRO A 79 20.40 -9.92 -16.58
CA PRO A 79 20.08 -9.18 -17.79
C PRO A 79 18.75 -9.68 -18.37
N LEU A 80 17.83 -8.74 -18.60
CA LEU A 80 16.55 -8.99 -19.24
C LEU A 80 16.83 -9.55 -20.65
N ARG A 81 16.61 -10.86 -20.82
CA ARG A 81 16.67 -11.52 -22.12
C ARG A 81 15.65 -10.83 -23.03
N GLY A 82 16.14 -10.30 -24.15
CA GLY A 82 15.42 -9.37 -25.03
C GLY A 82 14.01 -9.84 -25.39
N SER A 83 13.02 -8.99 -25.08
CA SER A 83 11.71 -9.06 -25.69
C SER A 83 11.73 -8.20 -26.95
N GLU A 84 11.94 -8.85 -28.09
CA GLU A 84 11.73 -8.19 -29.37
C GLU A 84 10.26 -7.77 -29.46
N ARG A 85 10.04 -6.45 -29.57
CA ARG A 85 8.72 -5.85 -29.65
C ARG A 85 8.11 -6.20 -31.03
N PRO A 86 6.94 -6.85 -31.11
CA PRO A 86 6.31 -7.10 -32.40
C PRO A 86 5.94 -5.78 -33.09
N PRO A 87 6.02 -5.70 -34.43
CA PRO A 87 5.72 -4.48 -35.16
C PRO A 87 4.25 -4.09 -34.97
N ARG A 88 4.02 -2.79 -34.74
CA ARG A 88 2.67 -2.22 -34.58
C ARG A 88 1.91 -2.40 -35.90
N ARG A 89 0.77 -3.10 -35.88
CA ARG A 89 -0.24 -2.98 -36.95
C ARG A 89 -0.80 -1.56 -36.93
N LYS A 90 -0.71 -0.86 -38.06
CA LYS A 90 -1.35 0.44 -38.26
C LYS A 90 -2.87 0.24 -38.21
N PRO A 91 -3.63 1.09 -37.50
CA PRO A 91 -5.09 1.10 -37.65
C PRO A 91 -5.41 1.59 -39.05
N GLY A 92 -6.20 0.81 -39.80
CA GLY A 92 -6.75 1.21 -41.08
C GLY A 92 -7.59 2.46 -40.90
N ALA A 93 -7.43 3.41 -41.82
CA ALA A 93 -8.35 4.52 -41.97
C ALA A 93 -9.75 3.94 -42.18
N GLY A 94 -10.68 4.28 -41.29
CA GLY A 94 -12.10 4.06 -41.53
C GLY A 94 -12.51 4.98 -42.66
N GLU A 95 -12.83 4.40 -43.81
CA GLU A 95 -13.57 5.03 -44.87
C GLU A 95 -14.94 5.43 -44.31
N THR A 96 -15.18 6.74 -44.27
CA THR A 96 -16.52 7.32 -44.18
C THR A 96 -17.16 7.27 -45.56
N GLU A 97 -18.48 7.06 -45.60
CA GLU A 97 -19.43 7.10 -46.74
C GLU A 97 -20.17 5.76 -46.79
N ASP A 98 -21.48 5.65 -47.00
CA ASP A 98 -22.57 6.54 -47.37
C ASP A 98 -23.82 5.65 -47.23
N THR A 99 -24.92 6.13 -46.65
CA THR A 99 -26.20 5.38 -46.66
C THR A 99 -27.33 6.41 -46.51
N PRO A 100 -28.40 6.30 -47.33
CA PRO A 100 -29.04 7.42 -48.04
C PRO A 100 -30.00 8.27 -47.22
#